data_AF-A0A924Y347-F1
#
_entry.id   AF-A0A924Y347-F1
#
_cell.length_a   1.000
_cell.length_b   1.000
_cell.length_c   1.000
_cell.angle_alpha   90.00
_cell.angle_beta   90.00
_cell.angle_gamma   90.00
#
_symmetry.space_group_name_H-M   'P 1'
#
loop_
_entity.id
_entity.type
_entity.pdbx_description
1 polymer ?
#
loop_
_entity_poly.entity_id
_entity_poly.type
_entity_poly.pdbx_seq_one_letter_code
_entity_poly.pdbx_strand_id
1 'polypeptide(L)'
;MKSSTYAGSPVSADVAAANKAELVARVREVNSQDFWPSRVVNEMMTFKLSEEAWKVMLSEKGIRATFGAARDINDYAKRIGLGDLENVESANSNAREANQGDVTELLAKLKPLISLTLEATQPEVSPTSASLILRTFSTVPEHMDRGVWKPAGGRANLTVVLSPVAQDVTVVINSDKTSFNITAPSKAEIPGWSTKIEKGLDRGK
;
A
#
# COMPACT_ATOMS: atom_id res chain seq x y z
N MET A 1 -38.35 -3.78 -1.45
CA MET A 1 -37.19 -4.70 -1.48
C MET A 1 -36.13 -4.18 -0.54
N LYS A 2 -35.87 -4.85 0.59
CA LYS A 2 -34.72 -4.54 1.45
C LYS A 2 -33.49 -5.17 0.78
N SER A 3 -32.67 -4.36 0.11
CA SER A 3 -31.36 -4.81 -0.36
C SER A 3 -30.50 -5.01 0.89
N SER A 4 -30.24 -6.27 1.24
CA SER A 4 -29.31 -6.61 2.30
C SER A 4 -27.91 -6.19 1.85
N THR A 5 -27.46 -5.03 2.32
CA THR A 5 -26.09 -4.55 2.19
C THR A 5 -25.17 -5.44 3.02
N TYR A 6 -24.83 -6.62 2.50
CA TYR A 6 -23.70 -7.38 3.01
C TYR A 6 -22.42 -6.64 2.60
N ALA A 7 -21.94 -5.78 3.49
CA ALA A 7 -20.50 -5.55 3.54
C ALA A 7 -19.87 -6.90 3.90
N GLY A 8 -19.03 -7.44 3.03
CA GLY A 8 -18.29 -8.64 3.37
C GLY A 8 -17.37 -8.34 4.56
N SER A 9 -17.04 -9.38 5.31
CA SER A 9 -16.06 -9.27 6.39
C SER A 9 -14.67 -9.57 5.84
N PRO A 10 -13.60 -9.01 6.44
CA PRO A 10 -12.26 -9.53 6.22
C PRO A 10 -12.23 -11.06 6.47
N VAL A 11 -11.34 -11.75 5.78
CA VAL A 11 -11.03 -13.15 6.15
C VAL A 11 -10.52 -13.22 7.60
N SER A 12 -10.55 -14.41 8.21
CA SER A 12 -10.02 -14.61 9.56
C SER A 12 -8.55 -14.18 9.66
N ALA A 13 -8.09 -13.86 10.87
CA ALA A 13 -6.71 -13.41 11.10
C ALA A 13 -5.67 -14.42 10.58
N ASP A 14 -5.92 -15.72 10.76
CA ASP A 14 -5.02 -16.78 10.30
C ASP A 14 -4.93 -16.85 8.77
N VAL A 15 -6.07 -16.74 8.07
CA VAL A 15 -6.10 -16.71 6.60
C VAL A 15 -5.45 -15.42 6.08
N ALA A 16 -5.70 -14.29 6.72
CA ALA A 16 -5.05 -13.02 6.36
C ALA A 16 -3.53 -13.10 6.54
N ALA A 17 -3.05 -13.72 7.62
CA ALA A 17 -1.63 -13.91 7.87
C ALA A 17 -0.99 -14.84 6.84
N ALA A 18 -1.64 -15.96 6.50
CA ALA A 18 -1.16 -16.89 5.47
C ALA A 18 -1.07 -16.23 4.09
N ASN A 19 -2.12 -15.52 3.67
CA ASN A 19 -2.14 -14.82 2.38
C ASN A 19 -1.12 -13.68 2.33
N LYS A 20 -0.93 -12.95 3.44
CA LYS A 20 0.12 -11.93 3.54
C LYS A 20 1.52 -12.57 3.42
N ALA A 21 1.77 -13.70 4.07
CA ALA A 21 3.04 -14.41 3.97
C ALA A 21 3.30 -14.88 2.53
N GLU A 22 2.29 -15.41 1.84
CA GLU A 22 2.41 -15.75 0.41
C GLU A 22 2.73 -14.52 -0.45
N LEU A 23 2.00 -13.41 -0.26
CA LEU A 23 2.26 -12.17 -1.00
C LEU A 23 3.70 -11.68 -0.80
N VAL A 24 4.19 -11.70 0.45
CA VAL A 24 5.58 -11.32 0.80
C VAL A 24 6.59 -12.22 0.08
N ALA A 25 6.37 -13.53 0.09
CA ALA A 25 7.23 -14.49 -0.62
C ALA A 25 7.23 -14.24 -2.13
N ARG A 26 6.06 -14.02 -2.73
CA ARG A 26 5.96 -13.78 -4.19
C ARG A 26 6.51 -12.42 -4.61
N VAL A 27 6.44 -11.39 -3.76
CA VAL A 27 7.12 -10.12 -3.97
C VAL A 27 8.65 -10.30 -3.95
N ARG A 28 9.17 -11.14 -3.05
CA ARG A 28 10.61 -11.49 -3.00
C ARG A 28 11.08 -12.17 -4.29
N GLU A 29 10.21 -12.90 -4.97
CA GLU A 29 10.54 -13.58 -6.24
C GLU A 29 10.56 -12.63 -7.45
N VAL A 30 9.90 -11.47 -7.40
CA VAL A 30 9.88 -10.50 -8.52
C VAL A 30 11.29 -10.02 -8.86
N ASN A 31 12.12 -9.77 -7.84
CA ASN A 31 13.55 -9.59 -7.97
C ASN A 31 14.26 -10.36 -6.85
N SER A 32 14.69 -11.59 -7.16
CA SER A 32 15.29 -12.49 -6.17
C SER A 32 16.59 -11.99 -5.55
N GLN A 33 17.23 -10.97 -6.15
CA GLN A 33 18.39 -10.32 -5.55
C GLN A 33 17.99 -9.37 -4.41
N ASP A 34 16.82 -8.73 -4.50
CA ASP A 34 16.38 -7.68 -3.57
C ASP A 34 15.46 -8.22 -2.46
N PHE A 35 15.86 -8.12 -1.19
CA PHE A 35 15.04 -8.58 -0.07
C PHE A 35 14.31 -7.44 0.61
N TRP A 36 14.80 -6.22 0.50
CA TRP A 36 14.13 -5.06 1.09
C TRP A 36 12.67 -4.86 0.61
N PRO A 37 12.25 -5.14 -0.65
CA PRO A 37 10.86 -4.89 -1.08
C PRO A 37 9.86 -5.74 -0.31
N SER A 38 10.13 -7.05 -0.17
CA SER A 38 9.26 -7.96 0.57
C SER A 38 9.23 -7.63 2.07
N ARG A 39 10.34 -7.09 2.61
CA ARG A 39 10.40 -6.59 3.99
C ARG A 39 9.54 -5.34 4.18
N VAL A 40 9.55 -4.38 3.25
CA VAL A 40 8.63 -3.22 3.27
C VAL A 40 7.17 -3.69 3.28
N VAL A 41 6.82 -4.64 2.41
CA VAL A 41 5.46 -5.23 2.38
C VAL A 41 5.10 -5.88 3.72
N ASN A 42 6.02 -6.64 4.30
CA ASN A 42 5.77 -7.32 5.56
C ASN A 42 5.59 -6.33 6.73
N GLU A 43 6.44 -5.32 6.81
CA GLU A 43 6.60 -4.49 8.01
C GLU A 43 5.79 -3.19 7.98
N MET A 44 5.48 -2.67 6.78
CA MET A 44 4.87 -1.34 6.60
C MET A 44 3.50 -1.41 5.90
N MET A 45 3.15 -2.54 5.29
CA MET A 45 1.85 -2.72 4.65
C MET A 45 0.90 -3.61 5.47
N THR A 46 -0.37 -3.21 5.55
CA THR A 46 -1.44 -3.96 6.21
C THR A 46 -2.58 -4.21 5.23
N PHE A 47 -3.11 -5.43 5.22
CA PHE A 47 -4.16 -5.84 4.29
C PHE A 47 -5.38 -6.34 5.07
N LYS A 48 -6.52 -5.63 4.92
CA LYS A 48 -7.83 -6.04 5.44
C LYS A 48 -8.76 -6.36 4.28
N LEU A 49 -8.62 -7.57 3.76
CA LEU A 49 -9.22 -7.97 2.50
C LEU A 49 -10.23 -9.10 2.70
N SER A 50 -11.27 -9.12 1.87
CA SER A 50 -12.09 -10.33 1.66
C SER A 50 -11.29 -11.38 0.90
N GLU A 51 -11.81 -12.61 0.85
CA GLU A 51 -11.18 -13.71 0.11
C GLU A 51 -11.01 -13.36 -1.38
N GLU A 52 -12.04 -12.79 -2.00
CA GLU A 52 -12.01 -12.36 -3.40
C GLU A 52 -10.99 -11.24 -3.65
N ALA A 53 -10.83 -10.29 -2.72
CA ALA A 53 -9.81 -9.25 -2.83
C ALA A 53 -8.39 -9.81 -2.64
N TRP A 54 -8.21 -10.83 -1.80
CA TRP A 54 -6.94 -11.55 -1.70
C TRP A 54 -6.55 -12.24 -3.01
N LYS A 55 -7.50 -12.85 -3.72
CA LYS A 55 -7.26 -13.45 -5.06
C LYS A 55 -6.70 -12.42 -6.05
N VAL A 56 -7.18 -11.17 -5.98
CA VAL A 56 -6.64 -10.07 -6.78
C VAL A 56 -5.21 -9.72 -6.37
N MET A 57 -4.95 -9.58 -5.08
CA MET A 57 -3.61 -9.23 -4.59
C MET A 57 -2.56 -10.32 -4.84
N LEU A 58 -2.96 -11.59 -4.82
CA LEU A 58 -2.12 -12.75 -5.14
C LEU A 58 -2.03 -13.05 -6.65
N SER A 59 -2.73 -12.29 -7.49
CA SER A 59 -2.51 -12.36 -8.95
C SER A 59 -1.16 -11.74 -9.33
N GLU A 60 -0.64 -12.04 -10.53
CA GLU A 60 0.62 -11.42 -11.01
C GLU A 60 0.54 -9.89 -11.01
N LYS A 61 -0.61 -9.32 -11.39
CA LYS A 61 -0.82 -7.86 -11.36
C LYS A 61 -0.79 -7.32 -9.93
N GLY A 62 -1.39 -8.03 -8.97
CA GLY A 62 -1.37 -7.68 -7.56
C GLY A 62 0.03 -7.70 -6.95
N ILE A 63 0.81 -8.73 -7.28
CA ILE A 63 2.19 -8.86 -6.83
C ILE A 63 3.05 -7.73 -7.39
N ARG A 64 2.95 -7.42 -8.69
CA ARG A 64 3.69 -6.31 -9.31
C ARG A 64 3.28 -4.95 -8.76
N ALA A 65 1.99 -4.72 -8.52
CA ALA A 65 1.49 -3.50 -7.88
C ALA A 65 2.05 -3.35 -6.45
N THR A 66 2.13 -4.44 -5.70
CA THR A 66 2.69 -4.47 -4.33
C THR A 66 4.20 -4.24 -4.31
N PHE A 67 4.94 -4.85 -5.25
CA PHE A 67 6.35 -4.56 -5.45
C PHE A 67 6.60 -3.10 -5.83
N GLY A 68 5.80 -2.54 -6.74
CA GLY A 68 5.86 -1.12 -7.12
C GLY A 68 5.62 -0.20 -5.92
N ALA A 69 4.57 -0.46 -5.14
CA ALA A 69 4.29 0.30 -3.93
C ALA A 69 5.46 0.26 -2.91
N ALA A 70 6.17 -0.86 -2.80
CA ALA A 70 7.36 -0.95 -1.94
C ALA A 70 8.51 -0.06 -2.47
N ARG A 71 8.73 -0.01 -3.80
CA ARG A 71 9.69 0.90 -4.44
C ARG A 71 9.35 2.35 -4.20
N ASP A 72 8.12 2.74 -4.44
CA ASP A 72 7.67 4.11 -4.22
C ASP A 72 7.83 4.54 -2.75
N ILE A 73 7.63 3.63 -1.78
CA ILE A 73 7.90 3.89 -0.36
C ILE A 73 9.40 4.09 -0.11
N ASN A 74 10.28 3.29 -0.73
CA ASN A 74 11.72 3.47 -0.64
C ASN A 74 12.17 4.80 -1.26
N ASP A 75 11.68 5.13 -2.45
CA ASP A 75 12.03 6.37 -3.15
C ASP A 75 11.53 7.61 -2.40
N TYR A 76 10.34 7.53 -1.81
CA TYR A 76 9.87 8.52 -0.85
C TYR A 76 10.83 8.67 0.33
N ALA A 77 11.19 7.56 1.00
CA ALA A 77 12.11 7.56 2.15
C ALA A 77 13.47 8.19 1.80
N LYS A 78 14.03 7.86 0.64
CA LYS A 78 15.25 8.45 0.10
C LYS A 78 15.12 9.96 -0.05
N ARG A 79 14.04 10.43 -0.70
CA ARG A 79 13.83 11.85 -0.97
C ARG A 79 13.71 12.68 0.31
N ILE A 80 13.04 12.16 1.34
CA ILE A 80 12.88 12.87 2.61
C ILE A 80 14.06 12.67 3.57
N GLY A 81 15.15 12.04 3.10
CA GLY A 81 16.40 11.87 3.85
C GLY A 81 16.33 10.83 4.97
N LEU A 82 15.36 9.91 4.92
CA LEU A 82 15.23 8.86 5.93
C LEU A 82 16.11 7.64 5.63
N GLY A 83 16.50 7.44 4.37
CA GLY A 83 17.45 6.41 3.94
C GLY A 83 17.06 5.80 2.60
N ASP A 84 17.97 4.99 2.05
CA ASP A 84 17.84 4.35 0.75
C ASP A 84 18.10 2.85 0.91
N LEU A 85 17.03 2.06 1.05
CA LEU A 85 17.10 0.62 1.31
C LEU A 85 17.81 -0.12 0.16
N GLU A 86 17.57 0.31 -1.09
CA GLU A 86 18.21 -0.27 -2.27
C GLU A 86 19.72 -0.05 -2.24
N ASN A 87 20.17 1.17 -1.95
CA ASN A 87 21.60 1.47 -1.82
C ASN A 87 22.24 0.76 -0.62
N VAL A 88 21.57 0.71 0.53
CA VAL A 88 22.06 -0.02 1.71
C VAL A 88 22.22 -1.51 1.39
N GLU A 89 21.22 -2.11 0.76
CA GLU A 89 21.28 -3.53 0.40
C GLU A 89 22.38 -3.81 -0.63
N SER A 90 22.51 -2.96 -1.65
CA SER A 90 23.44 -3.13 -2.75
C SER A 90 24.87 -2.62 -2.48
N ALA A 91 25.12 -2.02 -1.32
CA ALA A 91 26.42 -1.45 -0.93
C ALA A 91 27.60 -2.43 -1.08
N ASN A 92 27.33 -3.74 -0.95
CA ASN A 92 28.27 -4.78 -1.34
C ASN A 92 27.56 -5.80 -2.24
N SER A 93 27.67 -5.60 -3.56
CA SER A 93 27.00 -6.45 -4.56
C SER A 93 27.38 -7.94 -4.47
N ASN A 94 28.58 -8.25 -3.97
CA ASN A 94 29.07 -9.63 -3.83
C ASN A 94 28.61 -10.30 -2.53
N ALA A 95 28.00 -9.54 -1.61
CA ALA A 95 27.53 -10.05 -0.32
C ALA A 95 26.31 -9.25 0.18
N ARG A 96 25.28 -9.08 -0.66
CA ARG A 96 24.04 -8.35 -0.27
C ARG A 96 23.42 -8.89 1.01
N GLU A 97 23.51 -10.20 1.25
CA GLU A 97 23.02 -10.83 2.47
C GLU A 97 23.72 -10.31 3.74
N ALA A 98 24.98 -9.88 3.65
CA ALA A 98 25.69 -9.27 4.78
C ALA A 98 25.06 -7.94 5.23
N ASN A 99 24.32 -7.27 4.33
CA ASN A 99 23.68 -5.98 4.61
C ASN A 99 22.27 -6.13 5.21
N GLN A 100 21.81 -7.36 5.51
CA GLN A 100 20.48 -7.59 6.10
C GLN A 100 20.29 -6.88 7.45
N GLY A 101 21.37 -6.73 8.24
CA GLY A 101 21.36 -5.98 9.49
C GLY A 101 21.02 -4.51 9.25
N ASP A 102 21.76 -3.85 8.37
CA ASP A 102 21.57 -2.43 8.06
C ASP A 102 20.20 -2.14 7.44
N VAL A 103 19.72 -3.01 6.56
CA VAL A 103 18.36 -2.92 6.01
C VAL A 103 17.32 -3.03 7.13
N THR A 104 17.51 -3.95 8.09
CA THR A 104 16.61 -4.12 9.24
C THR A 104 16.60 -2.89 10.14
N GLU A 105 17.77 -2.29 10.41
CA GLU A 105 17.88 -1.06 11.19
C GLU A 105 17.18 0.12 10.49
N LEU A 106 17.34 0.24 9.17
CA LEU A 106 16.69 1.29 8.40
C LEU A 106 15.17 1.10 8.39
N LEU A 107 14.67 -0.12 8.18
CA LEU A 107 13.24 -0.43 8.26
C LEU A 107 12.65 -0.09 9.64
N ALA A 108 13.37 -0.38 10.73
CA ALA A 108 12.93 -0.04 12.08
C ALA A 108 12.75 1.49 12.27
N LYS A 109 13.56 2.31 11.59
CA LYS A 109 13.44 3.78 11.58
C LYS A 109 12.29 4.26 10.69
N LEU A 110 12.03 3.58 9.57
CA LEU A 110 10.98 3.94 8.61
C LEU A 110 9.57 3.57 9.08
N LYS A 111 9.42 2.40 9.70
CA LYS A 111 8.12 1.86 10.15
C LYS A 111 7.27 2.83 10.99
N PRO A 112 7.79 3.59 11.98
CA PRO A 112 6.97 4.56 12.72
C PRO A 112 6.59 5.82 11.92
N LEU A 113 7.17 6.02 10.73
CA LEU A 113 6.98 7.22 9.92
C LEU A 113 6.06 6.97 8.71
N ILE A 114 6.01 5.76 8.19
CA ILE A 114 5.25 5.44 6.97
C ILE A 114 4.53 4.10 7.18
N SER A 115 3.23 4.08 6.91
CA SER A 115 2.45 2.85 6.83
C SER A 115 1.38 2.95 5.74
N LEU A 116 1.06 1.83 5.11
CA LEU A 116 0.03 1.73 4.08
C LEU A 116 -0.93 0.59 4.41
N THR A 117 -2.20 0.91 4.64
CA THR A 117 -3.26 -0.06 4.85
C THR A 117 -4.18 -0.09 3.64
N LEU A 118 -4.45 -1.28 3.10
CA LEU A 118 -5.47 -1.51 2.08
C LEU A 118 -6.64 -2.28 2.70
N GLU A 119 -7.84 -1.71 2.57
CA GLU A 119 -9.09 -2.33 2.98
C GLU A 119 -10.01 -2.50 1.76
N ALA A 120 -10.42 -3.74 1.50
CA ALA A 120 -11.36 -4.07 0.43
C ALA A 120 -12.15 -5.32 0.85
N THR A 121 -13.25 -5.12 1.55
CA THR A 121 -14.01 -6.20 2.17
C THR A 121 -15.29 -6.56 1.41
N GLN A 122 -15.48 -6.07 0.18
CA GLN A 122 -16.64 -6.47 -0.61
C GLN A 122 -16.70 -8.01 -0.80
N PRO A 123 -17.90 -8.62 -0.73
CA PRO A 123 -18.04 -10.07 -0.84
C PRO A 123 -17.77 -10.59 -2.25
N GLU A 124 -17.93 -9.74 -3.27
CA GLU A 124 -17.69 -10.06 -4.67
C GLU A 124 -16.75 -9.03 -5.28
N VAL A 125 -15.78 -9.49 -6.08
CA VAL A 125 -14.83 -8.62 -6.79
C VAL A 125 -14.98 -8.83 -8.29
N SER A 126 -15.72 -7.92 -8.93
CA SER A 126 -15.80 -7.84 -10.40
C SER A 126 -14.44 -7.48 -11.02
N PRO A 127 -14.23 -7.68 -12.33
CA PRO A 127 -13.02 -7.21 -13.02
C PRO A 127 -12.77 -5.70 -12.83
N THR A 128 -13.83 -4.89 -12.85
CA THR A 128 -13.75 -3.45 -12.56
C THR A 128 -13.28 -3.21 -11.12
N SER A 129 -13.86 -3.91 -10.15
CA SER A 129 -13.45 -3.82 -8.75
C SER A 129 -12.00 -4.24 -8.55
N ALA A 130 -11.56 -5.32 -9.20
CA ALA A 130 -10.16 -5.77 -9.17
C ALA A 130 -9.21 -4.68 -9.70
N SER A 131 -9.56 -4.05 -10.83
CA SER A 131 -8.77 -2.95 -11.39
C SER A 131 -8.73 -1.74 -10.45
N LEU A 132 -9.83 -1.42 -9.78
CA LEU A 132 -9.91 -0.29 -8.86
C LEU A 132 -9.13 -0.54 -7.57
N ILE A 133 -9.11 -1.77 -7.05
CA ILE A 133 -8.25 -2.18 -5.92
C ILE A 133 -6.80 -1.87 -6.25
N LEU A 134 -6.30 -2.42 -7.36
CA LEU A 134 -4.89 -2.27 -7.76
C LEU A 134 -4.54 -0.81 -8.05
N ARG A 135 -5.37 -0.12 -8.82
CA ARG A 135 -5.12 1.28 -9.18
C ARG A 135 -5.09 2.19 -7.96
N THR A 136 -6.06 2.07 -7.05
CA THR A 136 -6.12 2.93 -5.87
C THR A 136 -4.95 2.64 -4.94
N PHE A 137 -4.60 1.35 -4.78
CA PHE A 137 -3.46 0.93 -3.98
C PHE A 137 -2.13 1.45 -4.53
N SER A 138 -1.91 1.47 -5.85
CA SER A 138 -0.68 2.02 -6.46
C SER A 138 -0.66 3.55 -6.56
N THR A 139 -1.79 4.22 -6.78
CA THR A 139 -1.85 5.68 -6.95
C THR A 139 -1.30 6.43 -5.73
N VAL A 140 -1.56 5.92 -4.52
CA VAL A 140 -1.15 6.57 -3.27
C VAL A 140 0.37 6.60 -3.10
N PRO A 141 1.09 5.47 -3.10
CA PRO A 141 2.54 5.46 -3.01
C PRO A 141 3.20 6.14 -4.22
N GLU A 142 2.67 6.00 -5.45
CA GLU A 142 3.18 6.75 -6.61
C GLU A 142 3.11 8.27 -6.39
N HIS A 143 2.03 8.78 -5.80
CA HIS A 143 1.93 10.21 -5.47
C HIS A 143 2.95 10.63 -4.40
N MET A 144 3.25 9.73 -3.47
CA MET A 144 4.35 9.95 -2.52
C MET A 144 5.67 10.04 -3.26
N ASP A 145 5.95 9.24 -4.27
CA ASP A 145 7.24 9.25 -4.99
C ASP A 145 7.45 10.46 -5.93
N ARG A 146 6.41 10.99 -6.59
CA ARG A 146 6.52 12.04 -7.63
C ARG A 146 7.03 13.44 -7.17
N GLY A 147 7.60 13.57 -5.98
CA GLY A 147 8.50 14.66 -5.63
C GLY A 147 7.85 15.90 -5.02
N VAL A 148 6.52 15.98 -4.93
CA VAL A 148 5.83 17.18 -4.44
C VAL A 148 5.13 16.96 -3.09
N TRP A 149 5.03 15.72 -2.61
CA TRP A 149 4.28 15.41 -1.40
C TRP A 149 5.17 15.04 -0.22
N LYS A 150 5.03 15.82 0.86
CA LYS A 150 5.58 15.53 2.19
C LYS A 150 4.50 15.92 3.20
N PRO A 151 4.06 15.03 4.08
CA PRO A 151 3.06 15.35 5.08
C PRO A 151 3.66 16.33 6.09
N ALA A 152 2.90 17.37 6.47
CA ALA A 152 3.38 18.37 7.44
C ALA A 152 3.71 17.74 8.81
N GLY A 153 3.00 16.68 9.21
CA GLY A 153 3.24 15.95 10.45
C GLY A 153 4.49 15.05 10.42
N GLY A 154 5.22 15.01 9.30
CA GLY A 154 6.44 14.18 9.15
C GLY A 154 6.18 12.67 9.10
N ARG A 155 4.91 12.24 9.13
CA ARG A 155 4.47 10.85 9.08
C ARG A 155 3.34 10.68 8.06
N ALA A 156 3.31 9.53 7.40
CA ALA A 156 2.34 9.15 6.39
C ALA A 156 1.70 7.80 6.77
N ASN A 157 0.69 7.83 7.65
CA ASN A 157 -0.17 6.67 7.93
C ASN A 157 -1.35 6.68 6.97
N LEU A 158 -1.25 5.92 5.89
CA LEU A 158 -2.21 5.92 4.79
C LEU A 158 -3.15 4.73 4.92
N THR A 159 -4.45 4.98 4.90
CA THR A 159 -5.47 3.92 4.82
C THR A 159 -6.28 4.12 3.57
N VAL A 160 -6.31 3.12 2.70
CA VAL A 160 -7.09 3.09 1.46
C VAL A 160 -8.25 2.12 1.64
N VAL A 161 -9.48 2.61 1.55
CA VAL A 161 -10.70 1.84 1.72
C VAL A 161 -11.48 1.84 0.41
N LEU A 162 -11.61 0.66 -0.22
CA LEU A 162 -12.49 0.46 -1.36
C LEU A 162 -13.86 0.03 -0.84
N SER A 163 -14.85 0.90 -1.01
CA SER A 163 -16.17 0.76 -0.41
C SER A 163 -17.28 0.61 -1.46
N PRO A 164 -18.18 -0.38 -1.33
CA PRO A 164 -19.30 -0.55 -2.26
C PRO A 164 -20.39 0.52 -2.11
N VAL A 165 -20.35 1.32 -1.04
CA VAL A 165 -21.31 2.40 -0.76
C VAL A 165 -20.74 3.80 -1.02
N ALA A 166 -19.43 3.92 -1.21
CA ALA A 166 -18.82 5.18 -1.60
C ALA A 166 -19.25 5.54 -3.02
N GLN A 167 -19.70 6.78 -3.20
CA GLN A 167 -20.09 7.33 -4.51
C GLN A 167 -19.01 8.26 -5.08
N ASP A 168 -18.09 8.74 -4.24
CA ASP A 168 -16.98 9.61 -4.61
C ASP A 168 -15.70 9.20 -3.85
N VAL A 169 -14.54 9.63 -4.34
CA VAL A 169 -13.27 9.59 -3.63
C VAL A 169 -13.27 10.68 -2.56
N THR A 170 -13.07 10.27 -1.31
CA THR A 170 -12.93 11.16 -0.16
C THR A 170 -11.56 10.95 0.48
N VAL A 171 -10.87 12.03 0.82
CA VAL A 171 -9.65 12.00 1.62
C VAL A 171 -9.91 12.75 2.92
N VAL A 172 -9.77 12.07 4.06
CA VAL A 172 -9.86 12.65 5.40
C VAL A 172 -8.47 12.66 6.01
N ILE A 173 -8.07 13.82 6.51
CA ILE A 173 -6.77 14.05 7.13
C ILE A 173 -7.03 14.33 8.60
N ASN A 174 -6.32 13.64 9.48
CA ASN A 174 -6.43 13.92 10.90
C ASN A 174 -5.81 15.28 11.27
N SER A 175 -6.13 15.80 12.45
CA SER A 175 -5.71 17.13 12.89
C SER A 175 -4.18 17.29 13.00
N ASP A 176 -3.48 16.22 13.35
CA ASP A 176 -2.00 16.21 13.44
C ASP A 176 -1.31 16.06 12.06
N LYS A 177 -2.09 15.90 10.97
CA LYS A 177 -1.62 15.71 9.60
C LYS A 177 -0.65 14.53 9.41
N THR A 178 -0.77 13.48 10.24
CA THR A 178 0.01 12.25 10.14
C THR A 178 -0.75 11.07 9.53
N SER A 179 -2.09 11.12 9.55
CA SER A 179 -2.95 10.02 9.11
C SER A 179 -3.93 10.48 8.03
N PHE A 180 -4.04 9.67 6.98
CA PHE A 180 -4.74 9.97 5.75
C PHE A 180 -5.64 8.80 5.39
N ASN A 181 -6.95 9.00 5.52
CA ASN A 181 -7.95 7.98 5.18
C ASN A 181 -8.56 8.32 3.82
N ILE A 182 -8.24 7.51 2.81
CA ILE A 182 -8.78 7.60 1.47
C ILE A 182 -9.90 6.57 1.35
N THR A 183 -11.13 7.02 1.08
CA THR A 183 -12.26 6.14 0.77
C THR A 183 -12.64 6.33 -0.68
N ALA A 184 -12.78 5.25 -1.43
CA ALA A 184 -13.10 5.30 -2.84
C ALA A 184 -14.13 4.22 -3.24
N PRO A 185 -14.95 4.44 -4.28
CA PRO A 185 -15.91 3.44 -4.77
C PRO A 185 -15.25 2.10 -5.16
N SER A 186 -15.84 0.97 -4.78
CA SER A 186 -15.32 -0.34 -5.24
C SER A 186 -15.96 -0.84 -6.54
N LYS A 187 -17.02 -0.18 -7.03
CA LYS A 187 -17.87 -0.69 -8.12
C LYS A 187 -17.78 0.09 -9.43
N ALA A 188 -17.34 1.33 -9.40
CA ALA A 188 -17.30 2.19 -10.57
C ALA A 188 -16.15 3.18 -10.46
N GLU A 189 -15.46 3.43 -11.58
CA GLU A 189 -14.56 4.56 -11.68
C GLU A 189 -15.37 5.84 -11.85
N ILE A 190 -14.99 6.86 -11.09
CA ILE A 190 -15.54 8.21 -11.21
C ILE A 190 -14.54 9.14 -11.94
N PRO A 191 -15.04 10.21 -12.61
CA PRO A 191 -14.17 11.18 -13.25
C PRO A 191 -13.13 11.78 -12.30
N GLY A 192 -11.87 11.84 -12.75
CA GLY A 192 -10.77 12.46 -12.01
C GLY A 192 -10.30 11.67 -10.79
N TRP A 193 -10.50 10.35 -10.75
CA TRP A 193 -10.14 9.47 -9.62
C TRP A 193 -8.80 9.79 -8.96
N SER A 194 -7.71 9.66 -9.72
CA SER A 194 -6.34 9.87 -9.23
C SER A 194 -6.16 11.31 -8.77
N THR A 195 -6.61 12.29 -9.56
CA THR A 195 -6.55 13.70 -9.19
C THR A 195 -7.29 14.02 -7.89
N LYS A 196 -8.41 13.36 -7.58
CA LYS A 196 -9.13 13.53 -6.31
C LYS A 196 -8.34 12.99 -5.13
N ILE A 197 -7.67 11.84 -5.29
CA ILE A 197 -6.76 11.28 -4.29
C ILE A 197 -5.59 12.24 -4.06
N GLU A 198 -4.88 12.61 -5.13
CA GLU A 198 -3.69 13.47 -5.10
C GLU A 198 -3.99 14.84 -4.49
N LYS A 199 -5.01 15.56 -5.00
CA LYS A 199 -5.41 16.86 -4.42
C LYS A 199 -5.92 16.71 -2.99
N GLY A 200 -6.57 15.60 -2.68
CA GLY A 200 -7.03 15.28 -1.35
C GLY A 200 -5.88 15.17 -0.35
N LEU A 201 -4.83 14.41 -0.72
CA LEU A 201 -3.59 14.24 0.03
C LEU A 201 -2.79 15.54 0.15
N ASP A 202 -2.80 16.37 -0.90
CA ASP A 202 -2.07 17.64 -0.94
C ASP A 202 -2.54 18.64 0.12
N ARG A 203 -3.78 18.52 0.62
CA ARG A 203 -4.28 19.36 1.73
C ARG A 203 -3.56 19.09 3.06
N GLY A 204 -2.85 17.97 3.19
CA GLY A 204 -2.07 17.61 4.39
C GLY A 204 -0.57 17.86 4.26
N LYS A 205 -0.14 18.51 3.17
CA LYS A 205 1.19 19.11 3.10
C LYS A 205 1.34 20.25 4.13
#